data_AF-A0A351XES7-F1
#
_entry.id   AF-A0A351XES7-F1
#
_cell.length_a   1.000
_cell.length_b   1.000
_cell.length_c   1.000
_cell.angle_alpha   90.00
_cell.angle_beta   90.00
_cell.angle_gamma   90.00
#
_symmetry.space_group_name_H-M   'P 1'
#
loop_
_entity.id
_entity.type
_entity.pdbx_description
1 polymer ?
#
loop_
_entity_poly.entity_id
_entity_poly.type
_entity_poly.pdbx_seq_one_letter_code
_entity_poly.pdbx_strand_id
1 'polypeptide(L)'
;MGMAADEGSDVVHLTVDGASVEVPDDGGTLLDVLRGHLGNLSVKDGCSPQGQCGCCTVLVDGQPRVSCVTPARRVDGRTVTTLEGLDPAELTAWTDAFCATGGSQCGFCTPGIVVRFAGLRASAPEGSPPDRDRAARSLHAHLCRCTGWQTVLEAWDAYGTAPAATTGNPAAGRRAALEGRTQQVVGPEVVSGSGGFAADTVPEGALFAVFDGGGGWVVGSTLLEARLAAGRVQGRRTTVASAPPLQAPDGDWDAVLRTSWVEPAYLETDASWCEPGGEASSPLANGGAFGAKLDSVAPAAARALADEHGRAVLVVLSREDTVHLGAKRPPVSGGAHADGTGVMRVVRTPGVVEAITAVAPGLVVEEVDVAGPPTSSTIRAAGWGIGRAHV
;
A
#
# COMPACT_ATOMS: atom_id res chain seq x y z
N MET A 1 3.35 -9.79 48.08
CA MET A 1 4.60 -9.25 47.51
C MET A 1 4.17 -8.36 46.36
N GLY A 2 4.02 -7.06 46.64
CA GLY A 2 3.45 -6.10 45.70
C GLY A 2 4.39 -5.87 44.53
N MET A 3 3.89 -6.09 43.31
CA MET A 3 4.48 -5.48 42.13
C MET A 3 4.21 -3.99 42.25
N ALA A 4 5.25 -3.20 42.54
CA ALA A 4 5.20 -1.77 42.32
C ALA A 4 4.82 -1.56 40.84
N ALA A 5 3.74 -0.81 40.61
CA ALA A 5 3.50 -0.23 39.30
C ALA A 5 4.72 0.64 39.00
N ASP A 6 5.43 0.30 37.94
CA ASP A 6 6.45 1.15 37.36
C ASP A 6 5.72 2.44 36.95
N GLU A 7 5.95 3.54 37.67
CA GLU A 7 5.58 4.88 37.23
C GLU A 7 6.48 5.21 36.03
N GLY A 8 6.15 4.62 34.88
CA GLY A 8 6.84 4.86 33.62
C GLY A 8 6.80 6.35 33.30
N SER A 9 7.90 6.89 32.76
CA SER A 9 7.95 8.28 32.33
C SER A 9 6.79 8.58 31.37
N ASP A 10 6.11 9.72 31.57
CA ASP A 10 5.06 10.22 30.67
C ASP A 10 5.57 10.53 29.24
N VAL A 11 6.87 10.29 29.00
CA VAL A 11 7.59 10.61 27.77
C VAL A 11 8.51 9.46 27.35
N VAL A 12 8.71 9.36 26.04
CA VAL A 12 9.69 8.51 25.36
C VAL A 12 10.78 9.41 24.79
N HIS A 13 12.04 9.10 25.07
CA HIS A 13 13.21 9.77 24.54
C HIS A 13 13.80 8.98 23.38
N LEU A 14 14.12 9.63 22.27
CA LEU A 14 14.76 8.99 21.11
C LEU A 14 15.86 9.89 20.56
N THR A 15 16.78 9.30 19.82
CA THR A 15 17.59 10.04 18.84
C THR A 15 17.08 9.70 17.45
N VAL A 16 16.37 10.61 16.79
CA VAL A 16 15.82 10.42 15.44
C VAL A 16 16.64 11.23 14.46
N ASP A 17 17.25 10.57 13.47
CA ASP A 17 18.05 11.22 12.41
C ASP A 17 19.15 12.15 12.97
N GLY A 18 19.73 11.76 14.11
CA GLY A 18 20.78 12.51 14.83
C GLY A 18 20.26 13.58 15.79
N ALA A 19 18.97 13.88 15.81
CA ALA A 19 18.35 14.84 16.74
C ALA A 19 17.75 14.13 17.96
N SER A 20 18.02 14.66 19.16
CA SER A 20 17.32 14.23 20.37
C SER A 20 15.89 14.72 20.35
N VAL A 21 14.93 13.81 20.56
CA VAL A 21 13.50 14.11 20.60
C VAL A 21 12.88 13.52 21.85
N GLU A 22 11.85 14.20 22.35
CA GLU A 22 11.03 13.78 23.48
C GLU A 22 9.56 13.86 23.03
N VAL A 23 8.84 12.77 23.18
CA VAL A 23 7.42 12.65 22.78
C VAL A 23 6.63 11.99 23.90
N PRO A 24 5.30 12.20 24.00
CA PRO A 24 4.49 11.53 25.02
C PRO A 24 4.52 10.00 24.89
N ASP A 25 4.52 9.25 26.00
CA ASP A 25 4.18 7.81 25.98
C ASP A 25 2.66 7.63 25.96
N ASP A 26 2.04 7.93 24.82
CA ASP A 26 0.60 7.78 24.58
C ASP A 26 0.19 6.32 24.25
N GLY A 27 1.12 5.36 24.41
CA GLY A 27 0.93 3.96 24.05
C GLY A 27 0.99 3.68 22.54
N GLY A 28 1.35 4.67 21.72
CA GLY A 28 1.53 4.55 20.28
C GLY A 28 2.71 3.68 19.85
N THR A 29 2.74 3.43 18.54
CA THR A 29 3.86 2.74 17.89
C THR A 29 4.93 3.73 17.46
N LEU A 30 6.11 3.24 17.09
CA LEU A 30 7.17 4.05 16.50
C LEU A 30 6.69 4.72 15.20
N LEU A 31 5.73 4.13 14.48
CA LEU A 31 5.13 4.78 13.31
C LEU A 31 4.31 6.02 13.73
N ASP A 32 3.53 5.90 14.80
CA ASP A 32 2.71 7.01 15.31
C ASP A 32 3.61 8.15 15.82
N VAL A 33 4.74 7.83 16.45
CA VAL A 33 5.77 8.82 16.80
C VAL A 33 6.35 9.50 15.56
N LEU A 34 6.84 8.73 14.59
CA LEU A 34 7.56 9.30 13.45
C LEU A 34 6.63 10.11 12.54
N ARG A 35 5.44 9.59 12.21
CA ARG A 35 4.49 10.29 11.33
C ARG A 35 3.64 11.32 12.06
N GLY A 36 3.13 10.97 13.24
CA GLY A 36 2.17 11.78 13.98
C GLY A 36 2.84 12.90 14.77
N HIS A 37 3.79 12.56 15.63
CA HIS A 37 4.46 13.55 16.49
C HIS A 37 5.57 14.31 15.76
N LEU A 38 6.34 13.64 14.88
CA LEU A 38 7.50 14.23 14.21
C LEU A 38 7.25 14.64 12.75
N GLY A 39 6.07 14.32 12.19
CA GLY A 39 5.72 14.70 10.82
C GLY A 39 6.58 14.05 9.72
N ASN A 40 7.34 12.99 10.02
CA ASN A 40 8.14 12.27 9.04
C ASN A 40 7.23 11.42 8.14
N LEU A 41 6.95 11.93 6.94
CA LEU A 41 6.06 11.29 5.98
C LEU A 41 6.76 10.26 5.08
N SER A 42 8.09 10.16 5.07
CA SER A 42 8.79 9.12 4.26
C SER A 42 8.50 7.72 4.80
N VAL A 43 8.28 7.59 6.11
CA VAL A 43 7.87 6.33 6.76
C VAL A 43 6.41 6.08 6.43
N LYS A 44 6.12 5.16 5.50
CA LYS A 44 4.76 5.00 4.94
C LYS A 44 3.85 4.09 5.78
N ASP A 45 2.65 4.56 6.07
CA ASP A 45 1.58 3.76 6.71
C ASP A 45 0.76 3.00 5.66
N GLY A 46 1.11 1.72 5.41
CA GLY A 46 0.41 0.88 4.43
C GLY A 46 -0.51 -0.19 5.01
N CYS A 47 -0.05 -0.91 6.03
CA CYS A 47 -0.82 -2.00 6.64
C CYS A 47 -0.89 -1.88 8.15
N SER A 48 -0.61 -0.71 8.73
CA SER A 48 -0.63 -0.55 10.18
C SER A 48 -1.97 -1.04 10.75
N PRO A 49 -1.97 -1.74 11.89
CA PRO A 49 -0.84 -2.17 12.73
C PRO A 49 -0.42 -3.63 12.48
N GLN A 50 -0.47 -4.13 11.25
CA GLN A 50 -0.28 -5.56 10.96
C GLN A 50 1.20 -5.96 10.76
N GLY A 51 2.09 -5.02 10.44
CA GLY A 51 3.52 -5.30 10.27
C GLY A 51 3.90 -6.16 9.06
N GLN A 52 3.05 -6.25 8.03
CA GLN A 52 3.22 -7.19 6.91
C GLN A 52 3.84 -6.58 5.63
N CYS A 53 3.62 -5.30 5.34
CA CYS A 53 4.01 -4.72 4.05
C CYS A 53 5.46 -4.21 3.98
N GLY A 54 6.08 -3.92 5.12
CA GLY A 54 7.43 -3.33 5.20
C GLY A 54 7.52 -1.85 4.81
N CYS A 55 6.47 -1.18 4.35
CA CYS A 55 6.55 0.22 3.89
C CYS A 55 7.00 1.23 4.97
N CYS A 56 6.81 0.88 6.24
CA CYS A 56 7.18 1.67 7.41
C CYS A 56 8.56 1.31 8.00
N THR A 57 9.43 0.65 7.23
CA THR A 57 10.75 0.21 7.70
C THR A 57 11.65 1.41 8.02
N VAL A 58 12.23 1.38 9.22
CA VAL A 58 13.27 2.30 9.72
C VAL A 58 14.45 1.47 10.23
N LEU A 59 15.59 2.11 10.54
CA LEU A 59 16.67 1.46 11.30
C LEU A 59 16.51 1.81 12.78
N VAL A 60 16.55 0.81 13.66
CA VAL A 60 16.70 1.00 15.11
C VAL A 60 18.05 0.43 15.49
N ASP A 61 18.94 1.28 15.99
CA ASP A 61 20.36 0.98 16.22
C ASP A 61 21.03 0.30 15.01
N GLY A 62 20.78 0.87 13.82
CA GLY A 62 21.32 0.37 12.55
C GLY A 62 20.66 -0.91 12.01
N GLN A 63 19.64 -1.47 12.69
CA GLN A 63 18.96 -2.69 12.24
C GLN A 63 17.55 -2.40 11.70
N PRO A 64 17.17 -2.93 10.52
CA PRO A 64 15.84 -2.72 9.95
C PRO A 64 14.71 -3.23 10.87
N ARG A 65 13.73 -2.37 11.13
CA ARG A 65 12.54 -2.64 11.93
C ARG A 65 11.30 -2.03 11.29
N VAL A 66 10.19 -2.76 11.32
CA VAL A 66 8.86 -2.25 10.95
C VAL A 66 8.30 -1.42 12.10
N SER A 67 8.11 -0.12 11.88
CA SER A 67 7.73 0.82 12.94
C SER A 67 6.29 0.66 13.42
N CYS A 68 5.35 0.25 12.56
CA CYS A 68 3.91 0.13 12.87
C CYS A 68 3.52 -0.96 13.89
N VAL A 69 4.46 -1.84 14.25
CA VAL A 69 4.25 -2.89 15.28
C VAL A 69 5.29 -2.81 16.39
N THR A 70 6.13 -1.77 16.37
CA THR A 70 7.15 -1.53 17.38
C THR A 70 6.58 -0.50 18.36
N PRO A 71 6.22 -0.86 19.62
CA PRO A 71 5.75 0.11 20.60
C PRO A 71 6.83 1.17 20.88
N ALA A 72 6.46 2.45 20.93
CA ALA A 72 7.40 3.56 21.12
C ALA A 72 8.24 3.38 22.40
N ARG A 73 7.59 3.06 23.53
CA ARG A 73 8.26 2.76 24.81
C ARG A 73 9.34 1.67 24.75
N ARG A 74 9.30 0.75 23.77
CA ARG A 74 10.33 -0.31 23.64
C ARG A 74 11.59 0.15 22.95
N VAL A 75 11.57 1.34 22.35
CA VAL A 75 12.72 1.96 21.71
C VAL A 75 13.16 3.22 22.45
N ASP A 76 12.64 3.46 23.66
CA ASP A 76 13.10 4.53 24.54
C ASP A 76 14.63 4.50 24.74
N GLY A 77 15.25 5.67 24.65
CA GLY A 77 16.69 5.88 24.69
C GLY A 77 17.47 5.40 23.45
N ARG A 78 16.82 4.87 22.41
CA ARG A 78 17.50 4.28 21.24
C ARG A 78 17.62 5.25 20.06
N THR A 79 18.49 4.89 19.12
CA THR A 79 18.68 5.64 17.89
C THR A 79 17.79 5.09 16.78
N VAL A 80 17.03 5.96 16.13
CA VAL A 80 16.19 5.67 14.98
C VAL A 80 16.71 6.45 13.78
N THR A 81 16.93 5.76 12.66
CA THR A 81 17.29 6.37 11.38
C THR A 81 16.20 6.08 10.36
N THR A 82 15.61 7.14 9.82
CA THR A 82 14.61 7.11 8.76
C THR A 82 15.27 7.24 7.39
N LEU A 83 14.50 7.49 6.34
CA LEU A 83 15.06 7.76 5.02
C LEU A 83 15.85 9.08 5.01
N GLU A 84 15.34 10.10 5.71
CA GLU A 84 15.92 11.43 5.82
C GLU A 84 17.23 11.44 6.63
N GLY A 85 17.41 10.48 7.53
CA GLY A 85 18.64 10.32 8.31
C GLY A 85 19.75 9.54 7.63
N LEU A 86 19.53 9.03 6.41
CA LEU A 86 20.61 8.41 5.62
C LEU A 86 21.64 9.44 5.19
N ASP A 87 22.87 8.99 4.93
CA ASP A 87 23.88 9.86 4.34
C ASP A 87 23.38 10.42 2.99
N PRO A 88 23.49 11.73 2.72
CA PRO A 88 22.97 12.32 1.50
C PRO A 88 23.53 11.72 0.20
N ALA A 89 24.80 11.29 0.20
CA ALA A 89 25.40 10.64 -0.96
C ALA A 89 24.85 9.21 -1.14
N GLU A 90 24.60 8.48 -0.04
CA GLU A 90 23.90 7.19 -0.09
C GLU A 90 22.47 7.32 -0.61
N LEU A 91 21.69 8.29 -0.11
CA LEU A 91 20.33 8.53 -0.57
C LEU A 91 20.30 8.92 -2.06
N THR A 92 21.26 9.74 -2.50
CA THR A 92 21.42 10.09 -3.92
C THR A 92 21.72 8.84 -4.76
N ALA A 93 22.67 8.00 -4.33
CA ALA A 93 23.01 6.78 -5.05
C ALA A 93 21.84 5.79 -5.16
N TRP A 94 21.01 5.67 -4.12
CA TRP A 94 19.77 4.89 -4.18
C TRP A 94 18.76 5.51 -5.13
N THR A 95 18.58 6.82 -5.05
CA THR A 95 17.66 7.57 -5.91
C THR A 95 18.01 7.38 -7.38
N ASP A 96 19.29 7.55 -7.73
CA ASP A 96 19.81 7.34 -9.08
C ASP A 96 19.56 5.91 -9.58
N ALA A 97 19.85 4.92 -8.74
CA ALA A 97 19.69 3.51 -9.12
C ALA A 97 18.22 3.11 -9.31
N PHE A 98 17.31 3.54 -8.43
CA PHE A 98 15.88 3.26 -8.55
C PHE A 98 15.26 3.96 -9.76
N CYS A 99 15.67 5.19 -10.04
CA CYS A 99 15.25 5.91 -11.23
C CYS A 99 15.77 5.23 -12.51
N ALA A 100 17.08 4.96 -12.61
CA ALA A 100 17.67 4.37 -13.81
C ALA A 100 17.02 3.03 -14.22
N THR A 101 16.68 2.20 -13.23
CA THR A 101 16.13 0.84 -13.45
C THR A 101 14.60 0.81 -13.52
N GLY A 102 13.91 1.86 -13.10
CA GLY A 102 12.47 1.81 -12.87
C GLY A 102 12.10 0.89 -11.71
N GLY A 103 12.97 0.82 -10.69
CA GLY A 103 12.74 0.15 -9.42
C GLY A 103 11.63 0.81 -8.58
N SER A 104 11.26 2.04 -8.92
CA SER A 104 10.13 2.77 -8.33
C SER A 104 9.06 3.03 -9.39
N GLN A 105 7.85 2.53 -9.15
CA GLN A 105 6.64 2.86 -9.93
C GLN A 105 5.75 3.80 -9.10
N CYS A 106 4.69 3.29 -8.46
CA CYS A 106 3.90 4.13 -7.56
C CYS A 106 4.71 4.69 -6.38
N GLY A 107 5.80 4.02 -6.02
CA GLY A 107 6.78 4.51 -5.05
C GLY A 107 6.45 4.30 -3.58
N PHE A 108 5.25 3.84 -3.24
CA PHE A 108 4.82 3.78 -1.84
C PHE A 108 5.68 2.86 -0.97
N CYS A 109 6.17 1.74 -1.51
CA CYS A 109 7.09 0.86 -0.78
C CYS A 109 8.55 1.30 -0.82
N THR A 110 8.91 2.23 -1.73
CA THR A 110 10.30 2.54 -2.06
C THR A 110 11.09 3.09 -0.87
N PRO A 111 10.59 4.07 -0.09
CA PRO A 111 11.30 4.56 1.10
C PRO A 111 11.76 3.45 2.05
N GLY A 112 10.84 2.58 2.47
CA GLY A 112 11.17 1.47 3.37
C GLY A 112 12.15 0.46 2.75
N ILE A 113 12.09 0.23 1.43
CA ILE A 113 13.04 -0.65 0.73
C ILE A 113 14.44 -0.03 0.73
N VAL A 114 14.55 1.27 0.45
CA VAL A 114 15.83 2.01 0.46
C VAL A 114 16.46 1.94 1.85
N VAL A 115 15.72 2.25 2.90
CA VAL A 115 16.21 2.15 4.29
C VAL A 115 16.67 0.73 4.63
N ARG A 116 15.94 -0.29 4.18
CA ARG A 116 16.32 -1.69 4.40
C ARG A 116 17.61 -2.05 3.67
N PHE A 117 17.77 -1.61 2.43
CA PHE A 117 18.98 -1.83 1.67
C PHE A 117 20.18 -1.09 2.27
N ALA A 118 20.00 0.13 2.74
CA ALA A 118 21.03 0.87 3.47
C ALA A 118 21.52 0.09 4.71
N GLY A 119 20.60 -0.38 5.56
CA GLY A 119 20.96 -1.23 6.71
C GLY A 119 21.63 -2.57 6.30
N LEU A 120 21.24 -3.14 5.16
CA LEU A 120 21.86 -4.36 4.64
C LEU A 120 23.30 -4.11 4.16
N ARG A 121 23.56 -2.99 3.50
CA ARG A 121 24.90 -2.59 3.06
C ARG A 121 25.80 -2.22 4.24
N ALA A 122 25.30 -1.43 5.20
CA ALA A 122 26.03 -1.03 6.39
C ALA A 122 26.45 -2.22 7.28
N SER A 123 25.70 -3.33 7.24
CA SER A 123 26.04 -4.56 7.96
C SER A 123 26.97 -5.51 7.19
N ALA A 124 27.33 -5.21 5.94
CA ALA A 124 28.32 -5.99 5.19
C ALA A 124 29.75 -5.59 5.59
N PRO A 125 30.72 -6.51 5.60
CA PRO A 125 32.13 -6.14 5.75
C PRO A 125 32.56 -5.16 4.66
N GLU A 126 33.36 -4.17 5.04
CA GLU A 126 33.89 -3.17 4.11
C GLU A 126 34.61 -3.83 2.92
N GLY A 127 34.35 -3.33 1.71
CA GLY A 127 34.92 -3.89 0.46
C GLY A 127 34.25 -5.17 -0.06
N SER A 128 33.21 -5.69 0.62
CA SER A 128 32.45 -6.84 0.09
C SER A 128 31.71 -6.46 -1.20
N PRO A 129 31.69 -7.34 -2.22
CA PRO A 129 30.90 -7.10 -3.43
C PRO A 129 29.40 -7.08 -3.11
N PRO A 130 28.56 -6.43 -3.95
CA PRO A 130 27.12 -6.52 -3.82
C PRO A 130 26.65 -7.99 -3.85
N ASP A 131 25.86 -8.39 -2.84
CA ASP A 131 25.26 -9.72 -2.75
C ASP A 131 23.77 -9.63 -3.09
N ARG A 132 23.44 -9.86 -4.37
CA ARG A 132 22.07 -9.80 -4.89
C ARG A 132 21.16 -10.84 -4.22
N ASP A 133 21.66 -12.02 -3.89
CA ASP A 133 20.87 -13.06 -3.23
C ASP A 133 20.51 -12.67 -1.79
N ARG A 134 21.43 -12.03 -1.08
CA ARG A 134 21.16 -11.44 0.24
C ARG A 134 20.16 -10.31 0.14
N ALA A 135 20.25 -9.45 -0.87
CA ALA A 135 19.25 -8.42 -1.14
C ALA A 135 17.87 -9.03 -1.40
N ALA A 136 17.76 -10.03 -2.26
CA ALA A 136 16.51 -10.74 -2.56
C ALA A 136 15.88 -11.38 -1.31
N ARG A 137 16.66 -12.09 -0.49
CA ARG A 137 16.19 -12.65 0.79
C ARG A 137 15.73 -11.55 1.74
N SER A 138 16.40 -10.41 1.77
CA SER A 138 15.99 -9.29 2.61
C SER A 138 14.59 -8.79 2.24
N LEU A 139 14.24 -8.76 0.94
CA LEU A 139 12.94 -8.27 0.45
C LEU A 139 11.75 -9.16 0.82
N HIS A 140 11.95 -10.38 1.33
CA HIS A 140 10.85 -11.20 1.86
C HIS A 140 10.07 -10.53 3.01
N ALA A 141 10.67 -9.51 3.64
CA ALA A 141 10.01 -8.68 4.66
C ALA A 141 9.27 -7.46 4.08
N HIS A 142 9.18 -7.33 2.75
CA HIS A 142 8.51 -6.26 2.05
C HIS A 142 7.48 -6.80 1.06
N LEU A 143 6.45 -5.99 0.81
CA LEU A 143 5.56 -6.16 -0.32
C LEU A 143 5.82 -5.05 -1.33
N CYS A 144 5.74 -5.39 -2.62
CA CYS A 144 5.70 -4.46 -3.72
C CYS A 144 4.71 -5.00 -4.75
N ARG A 145 3.69 -4.20 -5.09
CA ARG A 145 2.62 -4.65 -5.98
C ARG A 145 2.87 -4.35 -7.46
N CYS A 146 3.77 -3.40 -7.76
CA CYS A 146 3.95 -2.87 -9.11
C CYS A 146 5.13 -3.49 -9.89
N THR A 147 6.27 -3.74 -9.23
CA THR A 147 7.55 -3.96 -9.94
C THR A 147 7.86 -5.41 -10.28
N GLY A 148 7.24 -6.37 -9.58
CA GLY A 148 7.63 -7.78 -9.69
C GLY A 148 9.07 -8.05 -9.22
N TRP A 149 9.65 -7.13 -8.41
CA TRP A 149 10.96 -7.22 -7.75
C TRP A 149 12.21 -7.13 -8.64
N GLN A 150 12.16 -7.51 -9.92
CA GLN A 150 13.35 -7.53 -10.77
C GLN A 150 14.03 -6.15 -10.87
N THR A 151 13.25 -5.09 -11.16
CA THR A 151 13.81 -3.73 -11.26
C THR A 151 14.30 -3.17 -9.92
N VAL A 152 13.77 -3.66 -8.80
CA VAL A 152 14.26 -3.30 -7.45
C VAL A 152 15.63 -3.93 -7.19
N LEU A 153 15.84 -5.18 -7.63
CA LEU A 153 17.14 -5.85 -7.51
C LEU A 153 18.15 -5.32 -8.54
N GLU A 154 17.70 -4.91 -9.73
CA GLU A 154 18.55 -4.14 -10.66
C GLU A 154 19.02 -2.83 -10.02
N ALA A 155 18.17 -2.13 -9.26
CA ALA A 155 18.57 -0.94 -8.50
C ALA A 155 19.63 -1.26 -7.44
N TRP A 156 19.52 -2.43 -6.79
CA TRP A 156 20.56 -2.91 -5.87
C TRP A 156 21.92 -3.07 -6.56
N ASP A 157 21.95 -3.68 -7.75
CA ASP A 157 23.19 -3.88 -8.51
C ASP A 157 23.77 -2.57 -9.07
N ALA A 158 22.89 -1.61 -9.40
CA ALA A 158 23.27 -0.32 -9.97
C ALA A 158 23.67 0.73 -8.92
N TYR A 159 23.59 0.41 -7.62
CA TYR A 159 23.93 1.32 -6.53
C TYR A 159 25.33 1.92 -6.69
N GLY A 160 25.43 3.25 -6.72
CA GLY A 160 26.69 3.98 -6.86
C GLY A 160 27.31 3.96 -8.26
N THR A 161 26.70 3.28 -9.23
CA THR A 161 27.15 3.24 -10.64
C THR A 161 26.12 3.78 -11.62
N ALA A 162 24.86 3.95 -11.19
CA ALA A 162 23.80 4.53 -11.98
C ALA A 162 24.11 6.01 -12.34
N PRO A 163 23.67 6.49 -13.51
CA PRO A 163 23.79 7.90 -13.85
C PRO A 163 22.91 8.75 -12.92
N ALA A 164 23.34 9.98 -12.66
CA ALA A 164 22.58 10.95 -11.87
C ALA A 164 21.16 11.14 -12.44
N ALA A 165 20.15 10.94 -11.60
CA ALA A 165 18.75 11.07 -11.96
C ALA A 165 18.30 12.53 -11.84
N THR A 166 18.10 13.18 -12.99
CA THR A 166 17.48 14.51 -13.05
C THR A 166 15.97 14.44 -13.31
N THR A 167 15.49 13.30 -13.80
CA THR A 167 14.07 13.04 -14.11
C THR A 167 13.74 11.57 -13.86
N GLY A 168 12.44 11.28 -13.82
CA GLY A 168 11.93 9.93 -13.72
C GLY A 168 12.14 9.06 -14.95
N ASN A 169 11.97 7.74 -14.79
CA ASN A 169 12.06 6.79 -15.91
C ASN A 169 10.75 6.76 -16.72
N PRO A 170 10.74 7.19 -17.99
CA PRO A 170 9.51 7.26 -18.77
C PRO A 170 8.82 5.91 -19.00
N ALA A 171 9.61 4.82 -19.09
CA ALA A 171 9.08 3.48 -19.24
C ALA A 171 8.40 3.00 -17.95
N ALA A 172 8.97 3.34 -16.78
CA ALA A 172 8.33 3.08 -15.49
C ALA A 172 7.01 3.85 -15.36
N GLY A 173 7.00 5.13 -15.74
CA GLY A 173 5.79 5.96 -15.73
C GLY A 173 4.70 5.44 -16.65
N ARG A 174 5.07 4.96 -17.85
CA ARG A 174 4.14 4.32 -18.77
C ARG A 174 3.56 3.01 -18.20
N ARG A 175 4.38 2.16 -17.57
CA ARG A 175 3.89 0.94 -16.91
C ARG A 175 2.91 1.27 -15.80
N ALA A 176 3.28 2.18 -14.90
CA ALA A 176 2.42 2.69 -13.86
C ALA A 176 1.06 3.18 -14.39
N ALA A 177 1.07 3.98 -15.46
CA ALA A 177 -0.14 4.48 -16.09
C ALA A 177 -1.02 3.38 -16.71
N LEU A 178 -0.40 2.37 -17.33
CA LEU A 178 -1.13 1.21 -17.85
C LEU A 178 -1.78 0.38 -16.73
N GLU A 179 -1.15 0.32 -15.56
CA GLU A 179 -1.64 -0.43 -14.41
C GLU A 179 -2.77 0.32 -13.69
N GLY A 180 -2.54 1.57 -13.34
CA GLY A 180 -3.49 2.39 -12.56
C GLY A 180 -4.57 3.09 -13.38
N ARG A 181 -4.43 3.16 -14.72
CA ARG A 181 -5.21 4.04 -15.61
C ARG A 181 -5.15 5.52 -15.19
N THR A 182 -4.09 5.89 -14.48
CA THR A 182 -3.84 7.24 -13.97
C THR A 182 -2.35 7.48 -14.08
N GLN A 183 -1.96 8.68 -14.49
CA GLN A 183 -0.55 9.04 -14.56
C GLN A 183 0.04 9.07 -13.15
N GLN A 184 1.13 8.32 -12.94
CA GLN A 184 1.93 8.38 -11.71
C GLN A 184 3.22 9.13 -12.01
N VAL A 185 3.65 9.90 -11.02
CA VAL A 185 4.97 10.48 -10.94
C VAL A 185 5.95 9.37 -10.54
N VAL A 186 7.07 9.30 -11.25
CA VAL A 186 8.09 8.26 -11.11
C VAL A 186 9.48 8.88 -11.09
N GLY A 187 9.72 9.87 -10.22
CA GLY A 187 10.97 10.63 -10.17
C GLY A 187 11.76 10.49 -8.86
N PRO A 188 12.90 11.21 -8.76
CA PRO A 188 13.73 11.26 -7.56
C PRO A 188 12.94 11.54 -6.28
N GLU A 189 12.01 12.50 -6.33
CA GLU A 189 11.12 12.89 -5.23
C GLU A 189 10.27 11.75 -4.69
N VAL A 190 9.90 10.79 -5.55
CA VAL A 190 9.12 9.62 -5.14
C VAL A 190 9.99 8.61 -4.40
N VAL A 191 11.24 8.44 -4.85
CA VAL A 191 12.21 7.56 -4.18
C VAL A 191 12.63 8.13 -2.83
N SER A 192 12.80 9.45 -2.74
CA SER A 192 13.16 10.17 -1.53
C SER A 192 11.99 10.42 -0.57
N GLY A 193 10.83 9.79 -0.78
CA GLY A 193 9.70 9.80 0.15
C GLY A 193 8.65 10.88 -0.06
N SER A 194 8.91 11.85 -0.93
CA SER A 194 8.04 12.99 -1.28
C SER A 194 7.10 12.69 -2.46
N GLY A 195 6.57 11.46 -2.51
CA GLY A 195 5.77 10.99 -3.65
C GLY A 195 4.37 11.60 -3.78
N GLY A 196 3.90 12.41 -2.83
CA GLY A 196 2.57 13.05 -2.91
C GLY A 196 1.41 12.04 -2.82
N PHE A 197 1.43 11.17 -1.81
CA PHE A 197 0.36 10.20 -1.54
C PHE A 197 -0.85 10.88 -0.88
N ALA A 198 -2.04 10.30 -1.02
CA ALA A 198 -3.28 10.97 -0.64
C ALA A 198 -3.29 11.41 0.84
N ALA A 199 -2.87 10.52 1.73
CA ALA A 199 -2.76 10.80 3.17
C ALA A 199 -1.61 11.76 3.53
N ASP A 200 -0.62 11.92 2.66
CA ASP A 200 0.55 12.78 2.88
C ASP A 200 0.31 14.24 2.47
N THR A 201 -0.81 14.53 1.80
CA THR A 201 -1.15 15.88 1.28
C THR A 201 -2.19 16.61 2.12
N VAL A 202 -2.53 16.08 3.29
CA VAL A 202 -3.52 16.66 4.18
C VAL A 202 -3.08 18.05 4.69
N PRO A 203 -3.98 19.04 4.75
CA PRO A 203 -3.68 20.34 5.34
C PRO A 203 -3.33 20.24 6.82
N GLU A 204 -2.50 21.18 7.29
CA GLU A 204 -2.17 21.29 8.72
C GLU A 204 -3.43 21.55 9.56
N GLY A 205 -3.51 20.92 10.74
CA GLY A 205 -4.64 21.07 11.64
C GLY A 205 -5.92 20.33 11.22
N ALA A 206 -5.86 19.44 10.23
CA ALA A 206 -6.97 18.54 9.90
C ALA A 206 -7.27 17.55 11.04
N LEU A 207 -8.51 17.08 11.10
CA LEU A 207 -8.92 15.92 11.90
C LEU A 207 -8.71 14.63 11.13
N PHE A 208 -8.64 13.51 11.84
CA PHE A 208 -8.43 12.18 11.26
C PHE A 208 -9.64 11.30 11.51
N ALA A 209 -10.12 10.64 10.46
CA ALA A 209 -11.27 9.75 10.51
C ALA A 209 -10.90 8.34 10.07
N VAL A 210 -11.33 7.35 10.86
CA VAL A 210 -11.18 5.92 10.55
C VAL A 210 -12.53 5.22 10.64
N PHE A 211 -12.69 4.12 9.91
CA PHE A 211 -13.94 3.37 9.89
C PHE A 211 -14.19 2.64 11.22
N ASP A 212 -15.43 2.72 11.73
CA ASP A 212 -15.81 2.13 13.02
C ASP A 212 -16.11 0.61 12.94
N GLY A 213 -16.26 0.08 11.72
CA GLY A 213 -16.63 -1.32 11.48
C GLY A 213 -18.13 -1.62 11.40
N GLY A 214 -18.98 -0.69 11.82
CA GLY A 214 -20.44 -0.76 11.81
C GLY A 214 -21.12 0.08 10.73
N GLY A 215 -20.34 0.78 9.90
CA GLY A 215 -20.86 1.66 8.83
C GLY A 215 -20.67 3.14 9.09
N GLY A 216 -20.09 3.52 10.23
CA GLY A 216 -19.80 4.89 10.62
C GLY A 216 -18.30 5.19 10.65
N TRP A 217 -17.98 6.37 11.21
CA TRP A 217 -16.62 6.91 11.27
C TRP A 217 -16.33 7.39 12.69
N VAL A 218 -15.08 7.17 13.13
CA VAL A 218 -14.55 7.73 14.37
C VAL A 218 -13.54 8.81 14.01
N VAL A 219 -13.74 10.00 14.56
CA VAL A 219 -12.92 11.18 14.30
C VAL A 219 -12.07 11.51 15.54
N GLY A 220 -10.78 11.78 15.33
CA GLY A 220 -9.81 12.16 16.35
C GLY A 220 -8.94 13.33 15.90
N SER A 221 -8.22 13.95 16.83
CA SER A 221 -7.27 15.01 16.52
C SER A 221 -5.95 14.47 15.95
N THR A 222 -5.65 13.20 16.25
CA THR A 222 -4.58 12.42 15.62
C THR A 222 -5.12 11.10 15.06
N LEU A 223 -4.37 10.49 14.15
CA LEU A 223 -4.72 9.17 13.63
C LEU A 223 -4.68 8.09 14.73
N LEU A 224 -3.77 8.20 15.70
CA LEU A 224 -3.69 7.30 16.85
C LEU A 224 -4.95 7.39 17.71
N GLU A 225 -5.38 8.61 18.06
CA GLU A 225 -6.61 8.82 18.83
C GLU A 225 -7.82 8.22 18.13
N ALA A 226 -7.98 8.49 16.82
CA ALA A 226 -9.09 7.96 16.04
C ALA A 226 -9.10 6.41 16.04
N ARG A 227 -7.93 5.78 15.90
CA ARG A 227 -7.77 4.32 15.94
C ARG A 227 -8.08 3.73 17.32
N LEU A 228 -7.58 4.35 18.38
CA LEU A 228 -7.85 3.92 19.76
C LEU A 228 -9.34 4.03 20.09
N ALA A 229 -9.97 5.15 19.73
CA ALA A 229 -11.39 5.38 19.93
C ALA A 229 -12.27 4.41 19.12
N ALA A 230 -11.85 4.03 17.91
CA ALA A 230 -12.55 3.01 17.12
C ALA A 230 -12.47 1.60 17.76
N GLY A 231 -11.45 1.32 18.59
CA GLY A 231 -11.31 0.06 19.30
C GLY A 231 -11.19 -1.18 18.40
N ARG A 232 -10.85 -0.98 17.12
CA ARG A 232 -10.83 -2.02 16.08
C ARG A 232 -9.53 -2.81 16.14
N VAL A 233 -9.63 -4.11 16.40
CA VAL A 233 -8.49 -5.05 16.27
C VAL A 233 -8.41 -5.53 14.83
N GLN A 234 -7.38 -5.07 14.12
CA GLN A 234 -7.11 -5.37 12.72
C GLN A 234 -6.45 -6.75 12.55
N GLY A 235 -6.81 -7.47 11.48
CA GLY A 235 -6.02 -8.62 11.02
C GLY A 235 -6.52 -10.00 11.46
N ARG A 236 -7.82 -10.30 11.28
CA ARG A 236 -8.34 -11.65 11.52
C ARG A 236 -7.95 -12.62 10.40
N ARG A 237 -7.40 -13.78 10.78
CA ARG A 237 -7.32 -14.96 9.90
C ARG A 237 -8.71 -15.59 9.81
N THR A 238 -9.26 -15.65 8.60
CA THR A 238 -10.43 -16.50 8.34
C THR A 238 -10.00 -17.96 8.20
N THR A 239 -10.78 -18.87 8.78
CA THR A 239 -10.66 -20.32 8.56
C THR A 239 -11.56 -20.81 7.42
N VAL A 240 -12.31 -19.89 6.80
CA VAL A 240 -13.20 -20.19 5.68
C VAL A 240 -12.36 -20.51 4.45
N ALA A 241 -12.60 -21.68 3.86
CA ALA A 241 -11.99 -22.06 2.60
C ALA A 241 -12.48 -21.10 1.49
N SER A 242 -11.54 -20.53 0.73
CA SER A 242 -11.86 -19.74 -0.45
C SER A 242 -12.15 -20.69 -1.61
N ALA A 243 -13.37 -20.62 -2.16
CA ALA A 243 -13.75 -21.34 -3.37
C ALA A 243 -14.27 -20.34 -4.41
N PRO A 244 -13.99 -20.54 -5.71
CA PRO A 244 -14.63 -19.76 -6.77
C PRO A 244 -16.17 -19.84 -6.67
N PRO A 245 -16.87 -18.70 -6.65
CA PRO A 245 -18.31 -18.68 -6.39
C PRO A 245 -19.14 -19.19 -7.56
N LEU A 246 -18.60 -19.11 -8.78
CA LEU A 246 -19.27 -19.57 -9.99
C LEU A 246 -18.88 -21.03 -10.27
N GLN A 247 -19.88 -21.83 -10.61
CA GLN A 247 -19.67 -23.19 -11.14
C GLN A 247 -19.34 -23.11 -12.63
N ALA A 248 -18.51 -24.05 -13.09
CA ALA A 248 -18.25 -24.24 -14.50
C ALA A 248 -19.58 -24.46 -15.26
N PRO A 249 -19.71 -23.92 -16.49
CA PRO A 249 -20.84 -24.28 -17.34
C PRO A 249 -20.79 -25.77 -17.66
N ASP A 250 -21.96 -26.40 -17.74
CA ASP A 250 -22.08 -27.81 -18.16
C ASP A 250 -21.65 -27.94 -19.62
N GLY A 251 -20.88 -28.97 -19.95
CA GLY A 251 -20.42 -29.22 -21.32
C GLY A 251 -19.10 -29.98 -21.39
N ASP A 252 -18.80 -30.51 -22.57
CA ASP A 252 -17.48 -31.05 -22.89
C ASP A 252 -16.61 -29.91 -23.42
N TRP A 253 -15.67 -29.45 -22.61
CA TRP A 253 -14.86 -28.26 -22.90
C TRP A 253 -13.38 -28.65 -23.03
N ASP A 254 -12.69 -28.09 -24.02
CA ASP A 254 -11.24 -28.28 -24.18
C ASP A 254 -10.46 -27.56 -23.06
N ALA A 255 -11.02 -26.47 -22.52
CA ALA A 255 -10.48 -25.75 -21.37
C ALA A 255 -11.60 -25.25 -20.46
N VAL A 256 -11.40 -25.39 -19.14
CA VAL A 256 -12.28 -24.83 -18.11
C VAL A 256 -11.48 -23.92 -17.20
N LEU A 257 -12.07 -22.78 -16.83
CA LEU A 257 -11.50 -21.84 -15.87
C LEU A 257 -12.52 -21.43 -14.81
N ARG A 258 -12.02 -21.17 -13.61
CA ARG A 258 -12.78 -20.63 -12.48
C ARG A 258 -11.88 -19.69 -11.70
N THR A 259 -12.36 -18.48 -11.42
CA THR A 259 -11.66 -17.51 -10.58
C THR A 259 -12.52 -17.11 -9.38
N SER A 260 -11.87 -16.62 -8.33
CA SER A 260 -12.55 -16.02 -7.18
C SER A 260 -12.50 -14.50 -7.27
N TRP A 261 -13.04 -13.81 -6.28
CA TRP A 261 -12.85 -12.36 -6.13
C TRP A 261 -11.36 -12.09 -5.97
N VAL A 262 -10.81 -11.27 -6.87
CA VAL A 262 -9.39 -10.91 -6.80
C VAL A 262 -9.25 -9.51 -6.27
N GLU A 263 -8.55 -9.40 -5.14
CA GLU A 263 -8.24 -8.13 -4.52
C GLU A 263 -6.99 -7.50 -5.20
N PRO A 264 -7.07 -6.22 -5.59
CA PRO A 264 -5.98 -5.48 -6.24
C PRO A 264 -4.65 -5.41 -5.45
N ALA A 265 -4.70 -5.39 -4.13
CA ALA A 265 -3.59 -5.53 -3.18
C ALA A 265 -2.54 -4.42 -3.26
N TYR A 266 -2.99 -3.20 -3.54
CA TYR A 266 -2.16 -1.99 -3.52
C TYR A 266 -1.79 -1.62 -2.08
N LEU A 267 -0.60 -1.04 -1.88
CA LEU A 267 -0.02 -0.85 -0.53
C LEU A 267 -0.46 0.44 0.17
N GLU A 268 -0.70 1.52 -0.59
CA GLU A 268 -1.29 2.75 -0.06
C GLU A 268 -2.79 2.52 0.11
N THR A 269 -3.30 2.38 1.33
CA THR A 269 -4.75 2.23 1.53
C THR A 269 -5.52 3.46 1.01
N ASP A 270 -6.83 3.29 0.86
CA ASP A 270 -7.69 4.38 0.42
C ASP A 270 -7.64 5.51 1.45
N ALA A 271 -7.35 6.71 0.97
CA ALA A 271 -7.36 7.90 1.77
C ALA A 271 -7.83 9.08 0.93
N SER A 272 -8.51 10.03 1.57
CA SER A 272 -8.94 11.28 0.96
C SER A 272 -9.21 12.29 2.06
N TRP A 273 -8.95 13.56 1.80
CA TRP A 273 -9.24 14.64 2.73
C TRP A 273 -10.09 15.72 2.05
N CYS A 274 -10.85 16.48 2.83
CA CYS A 274 -11.65 17.58 2.32
C CYS A 274 -11.63 18.75 3.31
N GLU A 275 -11.64 19.98 2.80
CA GLU A 275 -11.99 21.17 3.58
C GLU A 275 -13.52 21.37 3.59
N PRO A 276 -14.10 22.07 4.59
CA PRO A 276 -15.53 22.34 4.63
C PRO A 276 -16.01 23.11 3.40
N GLY A 277 -17.07 22.63 2.75
CA GLY A 277 -17.61 23.20 1.50
C GLY A 277 -16.72 23.01 0.27
N GLY A 278 -15.61 22.28 0.39
CA GLY A 278 -14.65 22.04 -0.69
C GLY A 278 -14.92 20.78 -1.51
N GLU A 279 -13.98 20.48 -2.41
CA GLU A 279 -13.91 19.20 -3.12
C GLU A 279 -12.90 18.28 -2.43
N ALA A 280 -13.28 17.02 -2.27
CA ALA A 280 -12.41 16.03 -1.64
C ALA A 280 -11.22 15.68 -2.54
N SER A 281 -10.05 15.51 -1.94
CA SER A 281 -8.82 15.15 -2.63
C SER A 281 -8.93 13.74 -3.23
N SER A 282 -8.30 13.54 -4.38
CA SER A 282 -8.39 12.26 -5.09
C SER A 282 -7.66 11.15 -4.33
N PRO A 283 -8.28 9.96 -4.14
CA PRO A 283 -7.62 8.82 -3.51
C PRO A 283 -6.56 8.19 -4.41
N LEU A 284 -6.53 8.56 -5.70
CA LEU A 284 -5.59 8.02 -6.67
C LEU A 284 -4.18 8.56 -6.45
N ALA A 285 -4.04 9.85 -6.12
CA ALA A 285 -2.78 10.56 -5.89
C ALA A 285 -1.60 9.96 -6.71
N ASN A 286 -0.44 9.69 -6.09
CA ASN A 286 0.63 8.95 -6.75
C ASN A 286 0.58 7.42 -6.54
N GLY A 287 -0.23 6.93 -5.60
CA GLY A 287 -0.37 5.49 -5.31
C GLY A 287 -1.49 4.79 -6.10
N GLY A 288 -1.92 5.40 -7.20
CA GLY A 288 -3.01 4.97 -8.09
C GLY A 288 -3.03 3.46 -8.34
N ALA A 289 -4.13 2.83 -7.95
CA ALA A 289 -4.10 1.41 -7.68
C ALA A 289 -4.96 0.63 -8.66
N PHE A 290 -4.34 0.09 -9.72
CA PHE A 290 -4.90 -1.02 -10.51
C PHE A 290 -6.39 -0.89 -10.90
N GLY A 291 -6.92 0.33 -11.08
CA GLY A 291 -8.34 0.65 -11.30
C GLY A 291 -9.26 0.65 -10.07
N ALA A 292 -8.82 0.17 -8.91
CA ALA A 292 -9.66 -0.15 -7.75
C ALA A 292 -10.12 1.04 -6.90
N LYS A 293 -9.33 2.12 -6.87
CA LYS A 293 -9.57 3.30 -6.04
C LYS A 293 -10.57 4.30 -6.63
N LEU A 294 -11.04 4.07 -7.86
CA LEU A 294 -11.98 4.96 -8.54
C LEU A 294 -13.33 5.04 -7.80
N ASP A 295 -13.74 3.92 -7.22
CA ASP A 295 -15.02 3.77 -6.52
C ASP A 295 -14.83 3.83 -4.99
N SER A 296 -13.76 4.47 -4.51
CA SER A 296 -13.46 4.56 -3.09
C SER A 296 -14.53 5.34 -2.33
N VAL A 297 -14.86 4.89 -1.12
CA VAL A 297 -15.80 5.59 -0.21
C VAL A 297 -15.16 6.79 0.49
N ALA A 298 -13.82 6.89 0.50
CA ALA A 298 -13.11 7.89 1.28
C ALA A 298 -13.45 9.35 0.91
N PRO A 299 -13.57 9.74 -0.38
CA PRO A 299 -13.87 11.13 -0.75
C PRO A 299 -15.22 11.62 -0.25
N ALA A 300 -16.27 10.79 -0.39
CA ALA A 300 -17.61 11.15 0.07
C ALA A 300 -17.66 11.30 1.60
N ALA A 301 -16.99 10.40 2.32
CA ALA A 301 -16.87 10.47 3.77
C ALA A 301 -16.08 11.71 4.23
N ALA A 302 -14.95 12.00 3.59
CA ALA A 302 -14.13 13.16 3.92
C ALA A 302 -14.90 14.46 3.78
N ARG A 303 -15.67 14.63 2.68
CA ARG A 303 -16.52 15.80 2.49
C ARG A 303 -17.59 15.93 3.58
N ALA A 304 -18.34 14.85 3.82
CA ALA A 304 -19.43 14.86 4.81
C ALA A 304 -18.92 15.19 6.22
N LEU A 305 -17.80 14.59 6.64
CA LEU A 305 -17.20 14.82 7.94
C LEU A 305 -16.58 16.23 8.05
N ALA A 306 -15.98 16.74 6.97
CA ALA A 306 -15.44 18.10 6.97
C ALA A 306 -16.55 19.15 7.14
N ASP A 307 -17.68 18.97 6.45
CA ASP A 307 -18.86 19.82 6.59
C ASP A 307 -19.46 19.72 8.00
N GLU A 308 -19.54 18.52 8.57
CA GLU A 308 -20.05 18.27 9.92
C GLU A 308 -19.18 18.94 11.01
N HIS A 309 -17.85 18.83 10.90
CA HIS A 309 -16.92 19.32 11.91
C HIS A 309 -16.47 20.77 11.69
N GLY A 310 -16.79 21.37 10.54
CA GLY A 310 -16.34 22.72 10.18
C GLY A 310 -14.81 22.85 10.11
N ARG A 311 -14.11 21.73 9.86
CA ARG A 311 -12.64 21.63 9.77
C ARG A 311 -12.25 20.64 8.69
N ALA A 312 -11.02 20.75 8.17
CA ALA A 312 -10.51 19.73 7.26
C ALA A 312 -10.51 18.35 7.93
N VAL A 313 -10.93 17.31 7.21
CA VAL A 313 -10.93 15.92 7.71
C VAL A 313 -10.23 15.03 6.69
N LEU A 314 -9.23 14.27 7.14
CA LEU A 314 -8.61 13.17 6.41
C LEU A 314 -9.28 11.86 6.81
N VAL A 315 -9.89 11.19 5.85
CA VAL A 315 -10.35 9.80 5.96
C VAL A 315 -9.23 8.88 5.52
N VAL A 316 -8.89 7.89 6.35
CA VAL A 316 -7.94 6.82 6.02
C VAL A 316 -8.56 5.47 6.32
N LEU A 317 -8.66 4.61 5.30
CA LEU A 317 -9.05 3.23 5.49
C LEU A 317 -7.89 2.41 6.05
N SER A 318 -8.21 1.50 6.98
CA SER A 318 -7.27 0.43 7.32
C SER A 318 -7.12 -0.55 6.15
N ARG A 319 -6.10 -1.41 6.22
CA ARG A 319 -5.93 -2.50 5.24
C ARG A 319 -7.18 -3.39 5.16
N GLU A 320 -7.77 -3.72 6.30
CA GLU A 320 -8.97 -4.54 6.37
C GLU A 320 -10.17 -3.83 5.71
N ASP A 321 -10.33 -2.53 5.97
CA ASP A 321 -11.42 -1.74 5.38
C ASP A 321 -11.25 -1.60 3.86
N THR A 322 -10.03 -1.34 3.37
CA THR A 322 -9.73 -1.35 1.92
C THR A 322 -10.11 -2.69 1.30
N VAL A 323 -9.84 -3.81 1.97
CA VAL A 323 -10.19 -5.15 1.47
C VAL A 323 -11.70 -5.40 1.53
N HIS A 324 -12.41 -4.96 2.55
CA HIS A 324 -13.85 -5.23 2.70
C HIS A 324 -14.73 -4.29 1.86
N LEU A 325 -14.40 -3.01 1.81
CA LEU A 325 -15.19 -1.97 1.15
C LEU A 325 -14.79 -1.77 -0.31
N GLY A 326 -13.53 -2.03 -0.65
CA GLY A 326 -13.01 -1.81 -1.99
C GLY A 326 -13.54 -2.80 -3.03
N ALA A 327 -13.64 -2.35 -4.28
CA ALA A 327 -14.05 -3.20 -5.39
C ALA A 327 -13.05 -4.36 -5.63
N LYS A 328 -13.56 -5.47 -6.17
CA LYS A 328 -12.79 -6.65 -6.56
C LYS A 328 -12.90 -6.87 -8.07
N ARG A 329 -11.91 -7.54 -8.65
CA ARG A 329 -12.09 -8.06 -10.01
C ARG A 329 -13.21 -9.10 -9.98
N PRO A 330 -14.21 -9.03 -10.88
CA PRO A 330 -15.33 -9.95 -10.85
C PRO A 330 -14.87 -11.39 -11.09
N PRO A 331 -15.36 -12.36 -10.29
CA PRO A 331 -15.20 -13.77 -10.57
C PRO A 331 -15.75 -14.13 -11.96
N VAL A 332 -15.02 -15.01 -12.64
CA VAL A 332 -15.43 -15.58 -13.93
C VAL A 332 -15.34 -17.10 -13.86
N SER A 333 -16.22 -17.76 -14.61
CA SER A 333 -16.15 -19.19 -14.85
C SER A 333 -16.57 -19.50 -16.27
N GLY A 334 -15.74 -20.20 -17.02
CA GLY A 334 -16.03 -20.47 -18.42
C GLY A 334 -15.47 -21.80 -18.89
N GLY A 335 -16.11 -22.30 -19.95
CA GLY A 335 -15.67 -23.43 -20.75
C GLY A 335 -15.44 -22.94 -22.18
N ALA A 336 -14.33 -23.33 -22.79
CA ALA A 336 -13.97 -22.94 -24.15
C ALA A 336 -13.50 -24.15 -24.96
N HIS A 337 -13.84 -24.14 -26.24
CA HIS A 337 -13.34 -25.07 -27.25
C HIS A 337 -12.05 -24.54 -27.88
N ALA A 338 -11.30 -25.43 -28.54
CA ALA A 338 -10.05 -25.11 -29.22
C ALA A 338 -10.22 -24.09 -30.37
N ASP A 339 -11.43 -23.94 -30.91
CA ASP A 339 -11.76 -22.96 -31.95
C ASP A 339 -12.06 -21.54 -31.39
N GLY A 340 -12.00 -21.37 -30.06
CA GLY A 340 -12.25 -20.11 -29.38
C GLY A 340 -13.73 -19.81 -29.08
N THR A 341 -14.63 -20.75 -29.37
CA THR A 341 -16.04 -20.65 -28.98
C THR A 341 -16.27 -21.22 -27.57
N GLY A 342 -17.35 -20.81 -26.91
CA GLY A 342 -17.66 -21.33 -25.59
C GLY A 342 -18.62 -20.45 -24.79
N VAL A 343 -18.64 -20.68 -23.48
CA VAL A 343 -19.49 -19.93 -22.54
C VAL A 343 -18.64 -19.38 -21.40
N MET A 344 -18.84 -18.12 -21.06
CA MET A 344 -18.21 -17.44 -19.93
C MET A 344 -19.28 -16.85 -19.02
N ARG A 345 -19.43 -17.42 -17.83
CA ARG A 345 -20.17 -16.82 -16.72
C ARG A 345 -19.32 -15.79 -16.01
N VAL A 346 -19.88 -14.63 -15.70
CA VAL A 346 -19.21 -13.56 -14.97
C VAL A 346 -20.15 -12.98 -13.92
N VAL A 347 -19.62 -12.62 -12.75
CA VAL A 347 -20.43 -11.90 -11.76
C VAL A 347 -20.83 -10.55 -12.35
N ARG A 348 -22.14 -10.26 -12.34
CA ARG A 348 -22.72 -9.05 -12.94
C ARG A 348 -21.94 -7.82 -12.51
N THR A 349 -21.37 -7.11 -13.47
CA THR A 349 -20.48 -5.97 -13.22
C THR A 349 -20.59 -4.99 -14.39
N PRO A 350 -20.91 -3.71 -14.16
CA PRO A 350 -21.04 -2.74 -15.23
C PRO A 350 -19.82 -2.72 -16.17
N GLY A 351 -20.05 -2.86 -17.48
CA GLY A 351 -19.00 -2.81 -18.50
C GLY A 351 -18.18 -4.09 -18.70
N VAL A 352 -18.44 -5.15 -17.93
CA VAL A 352 -17.60 -6.38 -17.97
C VAL A 352 -17.87 -7.23 -19.21
N VAL A 353 -19.10 -7.24 -19.72
CA VAL A 353 -19.48 -8.01 -20.90
C VAL A 353 -18.78 -7.46 -22.13
N GLU A 354 -18.77 -6.13 -22.28
CA GLU A 354 -18.07 -5.44 -23.36
C GLU A 354 -16.56 -5.69 -23.29
N ALA A 355 -15.99 -5.66 -22.07
CA ALA A 355 -14.58 -5.96 -21.83
C ALA A 355 -14.19 -7.40 -22.26
N ILE A 356 -15.01 -8.40 -21.95
CA ILE A 356 -14.79 -9.80 -22.35
C ILE A 356 -14.94 -9.94 -23.87
N THR A 357 -16.05 -9.42 -24.42
CA THR A 357 -16.40 -9.57 -25.84
C THR A 357 -15.35 -8.94 -26.76
N ALA A 358 -14.73 -7.83 -26.32
CA ALA A 358 -13.68 -7.16 -27.08
C ALA A 358 -12.43 -8.02 -27.30
N VAL A 359 -12.14 -8.99 -26.43
CA VAL A 359 -10.96 -9.86 -26.54
C VAL A 359 -11.29 -11.31 -26.88
N ALA A 360 -12.52 -11.75 -26.60
CA ALA A 360 -12.98 -13.12 -26.79
C ALA A 360 -14.40 -13.14 -27.40
N PRO A 361 -14.57 -12.63 -28.64
CA PRO A 361 -15.90 -12.48 -29.25
C PRO A 361 -16.59 -13.82 -29.57
N GLY A 362 -15.86 -14.94 -29.55
CA GLY A 362 -16.43 -16.29 -29.72
C GLY A 362 -17.11 -16.85 -28.47
N LEU A 363 -16.93 -16.21 -27.31
CA LEU A 363 -17.55 -16.65 -26.06
C LEU A 363 -18.93 -16.01 -25.87
N VAL A 364 -19.92 -16.83 -25.57
CA VAL A 364 -21.21 -16.36 -25.06
C VAL A 364 -21.02 -15.95 -23.61
N VAL A 365 -21.27 -14.68 -23.28
CA VAL A 365 -21.09 -14.16 -21.92
C VAL A 365 -22.42 -14.16 -21.18
N GLU A 366 -22.44 -14.82 -20.01
CA GLU A 366 -23.59 -14.92 -19.11
C GLU A 366 -23.31 -14.14 -17.81
N GLU A 367 -24.12 -13.14 -17.51
CA GLU A 367 -24.01 -12.43 -16.23
C GLU A 367 -24.80 -13.14 -15.12
N VAL A 368 -24.15 -13.33 -13.97
CA VAL A 368 -24.71 -14.03 -12.81
C VAL A 368 -24.69 -13.12 -11.59
N ASP A 369 -25.82 -13.05 -10.87
CA ASP A 369 -25.88 -12.39 -9.57
C ASP A 369 -25.27 -13.29 -8.49
N VAL A 370 -24.27 -12.78 -7.78
CA VAL A 370 -23.63 -13.47 -6.68
C VAL A 370 -23.47 -12.49 -5.52
N ALA A 371 -23.94 -12.88 -4.34
CA ALA A 371 -23.68 -12.10 -3.13
C ALA A 371 -22.17 -12.04 -2.86
N GLY A 372 -21.63 -10.85 -2.65
CA GLY A 372 -20.20 -10.65 -2.45
C GLY A 372 -19.81 -9.18 -2.34
N PRO A 373 -18.51 -8.89 -2.25
CA PRO A 373 -18.00 -7.53 -2.29
C PRO A 373 -18.31 -6.86 -3.65
N PRO A 374 -18.29 -5.52 -3.70
CA PRO A 374 -18.46 -4.79 -4.95
C PRO A 374 -17.43 -5.23 -5.99
N THR A 375 -17.82 -5.19 -7.26
CA THR A 375 -16.96 -5.53 -8.40
C THR A 375 -16.83 -4.33 -9.34
N SER A 376 -15.70 -4.26 -10.07
CA SER A 376 -15.47 -3.18 -11.03
C SER A 376 -14.71 -3.67 -12.25
N SER A 377 -15.14 -3.20 -13.43
CA SER A 377 -14.51 -3.49 -14.74
C SER A 377 -13.28 -2.59 -15.00
N THR A 378 -13.09 -1.56 -14.19
CA THR A 378 -11.92 -0.68 -14.28
C THR A 378 -10.66 -1.37 -13.74
N ILE A 379 -10.83 -2.34 -12.84
CA ILE A 379 -9.73 -3.07 -12.20
C ILE A 379 -8.87 -3.77 -13.25
N ARG A 380 -7.56 -3.74 -13.05
CA ARG A 380 -6.58 -4.31 -13.99
C ARG A 380 -6.98 -5.74 -14.35
N ALA A 381 -7.17 -5.90 -15.65
CA ALA A 381 -7.51 -7.15 -16.30
C ALA A 381 -8.89 -7.75 -15.89
N ALA A 382 -9.81 -6.93 -15.38
CA ALA A 382 -11.22 -7.32 -15.32
C ALA A 382 -11.74 -7.64 -16.73
N GLY A 383 -12.32 -8.82 -16.89
CA GLY A 383 -12.82 -9.32 -18.18
C GLY A 383 -11.82 -10.08 -19.06
N TRP A 384 -10.51 -10.08 -18.75
CA TRP A 384 -9.53 -10.84 -19.59
C TRP A 384 -8.30 -11.39 -18.85
N GLY A 385 -7.97 -10.86 -17.67
CA GLY A 385 -6.88 -11.34 -16.82
C GLY A 385 -7.26 -12.61 -16.08
N ILE A 386 -7.12 -13.73 -16.78
CA ILE A 386 -7.41 -15.05 -16.24
C ILE A 386 -6.08 -15.68 -15.86
N GLY A 387 -5.63 -15.45 -14.63
CA GLY A 387 -4.52 -16.22 -14.08
C GLY A 387 -4.93 -17.68 -13.97
N ARG A 388 -4.07 -18.61 -14.41
CA ARG A 388 -4.23 -20.04 -14.10
C ARG A 388 -4.25 -20.17 -12.57
N ALA A 389 -5.40 -20.44 -11.98
CA ALA A 389 -5.42 -21.12 -10.70
C ALA A 389 -4.88 -22.53 -10.99
N HIS A 390 -3.70 -22.85 -10.44
CA HIS A 390 -3.22 -24.23 -10.49
C HIS A 390 -4.31 -25.13 -9.89
N VAL A 391 -4.80 -26.06 -10.71
CA VAL A 391 -5.65 -27.18 -10.29
C VAL A 391 -4.80 -28.17 -9.52
#